data_AF-A0A7R9FR46-F1
#
_entry.id   AF-A0A7R9FR46-F1
#
_cell.length_a   1.000
_cell.length_b   1.000
_cell.length_c   1.000
_cell.angle_alpha   90.00
_cell.angle_beta   90.00
_cell.angle_gamma   90.00
#
_symmetry.space_group_name_H-M   'P 1'
#
loop_
_entity.id
_entity.type
_entity.pdbx_description
1 polymer ?
#
loop_
_entity_poly.entity_id
_entity_poly.type
_entity_poly.pdbx_seq_one_letter_code
_entity_poly.pdbx_strand_id
1 'polypeptide(L)'
;MLGGICALVGAVLIGPRIGRFEEKTGRAFDIRGHSVPLAALGGFILLFGFLAFNAGFHGHISQPGDGAIVSRSIMNSLLGACGGGLGTLVLARLGLCFTTAGGAWSFLLTLNGTLAGLVGVCGGSDVFYPWAALLTGTISGFIFLCLHDLLLKLRVDDPLDAFPVHFGGGLWGLVAVALLGRDGIILSSASPESLQVLGWNMVGAVAIAAWSGSLCILLFGALKFAGLLRVSAEMEIHGLDILKHQEPAYPSSAWEELIDHCPVEGFKVVPRHERVSFSNSLPGNLLASDALNGSTTGGRLYAGPLRKQSLRSEKFRNSLEHSDSPSGSMDHLAMEKGRDAYVCVHL
;
A
#
# COMPACT_ATOMS: atom_id res chain seq x y z
N MET A 1 -1.36 -19.34 3.85
CA MET A 1 -1.85 -19.35 5.25
C MET A 1 -0.76 -19.07 6.28
N LEU A 2 0.28 -19.91 6.39
CA LEU A 2 1.38 -19.75 7.37
C LEU A 2 1.92 -18.31 7.40
N GLY A 3 2.42 -17.81 6.26
CA GLY A 3 2.97 -16.45 6.18
C GLY A 3 1.98 -15.35 6.56
N GLY A 4 0.69 -15.53 6.25
CA GLY A 4 -0.36 -14.58 6.64
C GLY A 4 -0.57 -14.53 8.16
N ILE A 5 -0.59 -15.68 8.84
CA ILE A 5 -0.66 -15.73 10.31
C ILE A 5 0.59 -15.10 10.94
N CYS A 6 1.77 -15.38 10.40
CA CYS A 6 3.01 -14.75 10.84
C CYS A 6 2.95 -13.22 10.70
N ALA A 7 2.43 -12.72 9.57
CA ALA A 7 2.23 -11.30 9.33
C ALA A 7 1.24 -10.68 10.31
N LEU A 8 0.09 -11.32 10.57
CA LEU A 8 -0.89 -10.84 11.55
C LEU A 8 -0.29 -10.74 12.96
N VAL A 9 0.37 -11.80 13.43
CA VAL A 9 0.99 -11.82 14.75
C VAL A 9 2.08 -10.76 14.85
N GLY A 10 2.91 -10.62 13.81
CA GLY A 10 3.93 -9.58 13.73
C GLY A 10 3.35 -8.18 13.81
N ALA A 11 2.35 -7.87 12.98
CA ALA A 11 1.66 -6.58 12.93
C ALA A 11 1.00 -6.22 14.27
N VAL A 12 0.36 -7.19 14.93
CA VAL A 12 -0.27 -6.98 16.25
C VAL A 12 0.78 -6.72 17.33
N LEU A 13 1.89 -7.47 17.34
CA LEU A 13 2.89 -7.34 18.40
C LEU A 13 3.76 -6.08 18.25
N ILE A 14 4.14 -5.70 17.02
CA ILE A 14 4.91 -4.48 16.74
C ILE A 14 4.06 -3.21 16.90
N GLY A 15 2.75 -3.31 16.63
CA GLY A 15 1.81 -2.20 16.65
C GLY A 15 1.88 -1.32 15.40
N PRO A 16 0.92 -0.39 15.22
CA PRO A 16 0.82 0.41 14.01
C PRO A 16 1.98 1.39 13.82
N ARG A 17 2.33 1.71 12.56
CA ARG A 17 3.30 2.77 12.26
C ARG A 17 2.82 4.12 12.76
N ILE A 18 3.76 4.98 13.16
CA ILE A 18 3.46 6.34 13.63
C ILE A 18 2.70 7.09 12.51
N GLY A 19 1.57 7.72 12.87
CA GLY A 19 0.73 8.44 11.93
C GLY A 19 -0.25 7.57 11.11
N ARG A 20 -0.20 6.23 11.21
CA ARG A 20 -1.15 5.35 10.49
C ARG A 20 -2.59 5.51 10.97
N PHE A 21 -2.79 5.68 12.27
CA PHE A 21 -4.10 5.86 12.87
C PHE A 21 -4.10 7.10 13.76
N GLU A 22 -5.16 7.91 13.64
CA GLU A 22 -5.37 9.05 14.54
C GLU A 22 -5.67 8.57 15.96
N GLU A 23 -4.97 9.07 16.97
CA GLU A 23 -5.13 8.62 18.36
C GLU A 23 -6.56 8.81 18.89
N LYS A 24 -7.18 9.96 18.57
CA LYS A 24 -8.48 10.36 19.13
C LYS A 24 -9.66 9.68 18.46
N THR A 25 -9.66 9.62 17.13
CA THR A 25 -10.80 9.10 16.36
C THR A 25 -10.61 7.66 15.92
N GLY A 26 -9.36 7.17 15.89
CA GLY A 26 -9.00 5.89 15.27
C GLY A 26 -9.06 5.91 13.75
N ARG A 27 -9.24 7.07 13.13
CA ARG A 27 -9.29 7.20 11.68
C ARG A 27 -7.98 6.73 11.07
N ALA A 28 -8.07 5.84 10.09
CA ALA A 28 -6.91 5.39 9.33
C ALA A 28 -6.47 6.46 8.31
N PHE A 29 -5.18 6.73 8.25
CA PHE A 29 -4.54 7.57 7.24
C PHE A 29 -3.65 6.71 6.35
N ASP A 30 -3.80 6.85 5.04
CA ASP A 30 -3.02 6.08 4.07
C ASP A 30 -1.56 6.54 4.05
N ILE A 31 -0.64 5.63 4.37
CA ILE A 31 0.80 5.84 4.23
C ILE A 31 1.18 5.29 2.85
N ARG A 32 1.25 6.19 1.88
CA ARG A 32 1.47 5.83 0.47
C ARG A 32 2.81 5.12 0.28
N GLY A 33 2.81 4.13 -0.61
CA GLY A 33 4.03 3.48 -1.06
C GLY A 33 4.95 4.46 -1.82
N HIS A 34 6.24 4.18 -1.80
CA HIS A 34 7.27 5.04 -2.42
C HIS A 34 7.27 4.98 -3.95
N SER A 35 6.76 3.88 -4.57
CA SER A 35 6.72 3.74 -6.03
C SER A 35 5.66 2.74 -6.50
N VAL A 36 4.64 3.23 -7.21
CA VAL A 36 3.61 2.38 -7.84
C VAL A 36 4.19 1.54 -9.01
N PRO A 37 5.05 2.07 -9.90
CA PRO A 37 5.69 1.26 -10.93
C PRO A 37 6.54 0.11 -10.38
N LEU A 38 7.28 0.33 -9.29
CA LEU A 38 8.08 -0.73 -8.68
C LEU A 38 7.19 -1.81 -8.05
N ALA A 39 6.08 -1.42 -7.41
CA ALA A 39 5.07 -2.37 -6.94
C ALA A 39 4.49 -3.18 -8.11
N ALA A 40 4.17 -2.54 -9.24
CA ALA A 40 3.70 -3.22 -10.44
C ALA A 40 4.72 -4.25 -10.94
N LEU A 41 6.00 -3.89 -11.04
CA LEU A 41 7.07 -4.79 -11.44
C LEU A 41 7.17 -5.99 -10.50
N GLY A 42 7.17 -5.76 -9.19
CA GLY A 42 7.17 -6.83 -8.19
C GLY A 42 5.95 -7.76 -8.34
N GLY A 43 4.78 -7.19 -8.57
CA GLY A 43 3.56 -7.95 -8.83
C GLY A 43 3.62 -8.83 -10.08
N PHE A 44 4.20 -8.34 -11.18
CA PHE A 44 4.43 -9.15 -12.39
C PHE A 44 5.45 -10.26 -12.17
N ILE A 45 6.53 -9.98 -11.43
CA ILE A 45 7.52 -11.00 -11.06
C ILE A 45 6.86 -12.10 -10.22
N LEU A 46 6.03 -11.72 -9.24
CA LEU A 46 5.26 -12.68 -8.43
C LEU A 46 4.29 -13.47 -9.29
N LEU A 47 3.54 -12.82 -10.18
CA LEU A 47 2.60 -13.51 -11.08
C LEU A 47 3.31 -14.57 -11.92
N PHE A 48 4.44 -14.23 -12.55
CA PHE A 48 5.23 -15.18 -13.31
C PHE A 48 5.79 -16.31 -12.43
N GLY A 49 6.31 -15.96 -11.24
CA GLY A 49 6.80 -16.93 -10.26
C GLY A 49 5.71 -17.91 -9.80
N PHE A 50 4.47 -17.45 -9.62
CA PHE A 50 3.34 -18.31 -9.26
C PHE A 50 3.00 -19.33 -10.34
N LEU A 51 3.20 -19.01 -11.62
CA LEU A 51 2.99 -20.00 -12.69
C LEU A 51 3.97 -21.17 -12.55
N ALA A 52 5.25 -20.87 -12.28
CA ALA A 52 6.25 -21.89 -12.02
C ALA A 52 5.99 -22.64 -10.70
N PHE A 53 5.53 -21.94 -9.66
CA PHE A 53 5.19 -22.53 -8.37
C PHE A 53 4.04 -23.56 -8.48
N ASN A 54 2.93 -23.16 -9.12
CA ASN A 54 1.74 -24.03 -9.28
C ASN A 54 1.92 -25.10 -10.36
N ALA A 55 2.78 -24.90 -11.36
CA ALA A 55 3.17 -25.96 -12.29
C ALA A 55 4.15 -26.96 -11.65
N GLY A 56 5.10 -26.43 -10.87
CA GLY A 56 6.26 -27.16 -10.40
C GLY A 56 5.97 -28.16 -9.29
N PHE A 57 4.88 -28.00 -8.52
CA PHE A 57 4.53 -28.96 -7.47
C PHE A 57 4.23 -30.36 -8.03
N HIS A 58 3.83 -30.47 -9.30
CA HIS A 58 3.64 -31.76 -9.99
C HIS A 58 4.94 -32.57 -10.04
N GLY A 59 6.10 -31.91 -10.04
CA GLY A 59 7.41 -32.53 -9.83
C GLY A 59 7.99 -33.32 -11.01
N HIS A 60 7.18 -33.72 -12.00
CA HIS A 60 7.64 -34.43 -13.19
C HIS A 60 6.78 -34.14 -14.43
N ILE A 61 7.33 -34.36 -15.63
CA ILE A 61 6.58 -34.33 -16.90
C ILE A 61 6.98 -35.50 -17.81
N SER A 62 7.17 -36.67 -17.20
CA SER A 62 7.71 -37.87 -17.84
C SER A 62 6.65 -38.91 -18.19
N GLN A 63 5.45 -38.81 -17.64
CA GLN A 63 4.37 -39.77 -17.82
C GLN A 63 3.26 -39.23 -18.74
N PRO A 64 2.54 -40.12 -19.46
CA PRO A 64 1.37 -39.71 -20.23
C PRO A 64 0.33 -39.02 -19.33
N GLY A 65 -0.07 -37.80 -19.69
CA GLY A 65 -1.05 -37.00 -18.96
C GLY A 65 -0.45 -35.89 -18.09
N ASP A 66 0.84 -35.95 -17.74
CA ASP A 66 1.51 -34.93 -16.91
C ASP A 66 1.42 -33.53 -17.52
N GLY A 67 1.67 -33.44 -18.83
CA GLY A 67 1.60 -32.16 -19.53
C GLY A 67 0.23 -31.50 -19.44
N ALA A 68 -0.85 -32.29 -19.35
CA ALA A 68 -2.20 -31.76 -19.18
C ALA A 68 -2.44 -31.24 -17.76
N ILE A 69 -1.85 -31.87 -16.74
CA ILE A 69 -1.93 -31.43 -15.34
C ILE A 69 -1.16 -30.12 -15.15
N VAL A 70 0.07 -30.07 -15.66
CA VAL A 70 0.93 -28.87 -15.61
C VAL A 70 0.29 -27.70 -16.36
N SER A 71 -0.17 -27.93 -17.59
CA SER A 71 -0.84 -26.90 -18.41
C SER A 71 -2.10 -26.36 -17.73
N ARG A 72 -2.91 -27.26 -17.14
CA ARG A 72 -4.11 -26.86 -16.40
C ARG A 72 -3.77 -26.02 -15.17
N SER A 73 -2.72 -26.38 -14.43
CA SER A 73 -2.28 -25.62 -13.26
C SER A 73 -1.89 -24.18 -13.63
N ILE A 74 -1.17 -24.00 -14.74
CA ILE A 74 -0.81 -22.68 -15.25
C ILE A 74 -2.06 -21.90 -15.68
N MET A 75 -2.95 -22.53 -16.47
CA MET A 75 -4.18 -21.91 -16.96
C MET A 75 -5.09 -21.45 -15.81
N ASN A 76 -5.32 -22.33 -14.83
CA ASN A 76 -6.14 -22.03 -13.67
C ASN A 76 -5.52 -20.93 -12.81
N SER A 77 -4.19 -20.88 -12.69
CA SER A 77 -3.50 -19.80 -11.97
C SER A 77 -3.74 -18.44 -12.61
N LEU A 78 -3.63 -18.34 -13.94
CA LEU A 78 -3.90 -17.10 -14.67
C LEU A 78 -5.37 -16.68 -14.53
N LEU A 79 -6.31 -17.61 -14.65
CA LEU A 79 -7.73 -17.32 -14.47
C LEU A 79 -8.04 -16.88 -13.03
N GLY A 80 -7.42 -17.50 -12.03
CA GLY A 80 -7.50 -17.07 -10.63
C GLY A 80 -6.98 -15.64 -10.42
N ALA A 81 -5.81 -15.33 -11.00
CA ALA A 81 -5.23 -14.00 -10.98
C ALA A 81 -6.18 -12.96 -11.58
N CYS A 82 -6.71 -13.23 -12.77
CA CYS A 82 -7.67 -12.36 -13.45
C CYS A 82 -8.96 -12.19 -12.63
N GLY A 83 -9.51 -13.28 -12.10
CA GLY A 83 -10.71 -13.26 -11.28
C GLY A 83 -10.56 -12.42 -10.02
N GLY A 84 -9.44 -12.58 -9.31
CA GLY A 84 -9.11 -11.83 -8.10
C GLY A 84 -8.85 -10.36 -8.39
N GLY A 85 -8.06 -10.05 -9.42
CA GLY A 85 -7.75 -8.67 -9.83
C GLY A 85 -8.99 -7.90 -10.30
N LEU A 86 -9.69 -8.43 -11.30
CA LEU A 86 -10.90 -7.79 -11.85
C LEU A 86 -12.02 -7.73 -10.81
N GLY A 87 -12.22 -8.80 -10.05
CA GLY A 87 -13.20 -8.83 -8.96
C GLY A 87 -12.92 -7.73 -7.95
N THR A 88 -11.70 -7.66 -7.42
CA THR A 88 -11.30 -6.62 -6.46
C THR A 88 -11.47 -5.21 -7.03
N LEU A 89 -11.05 -5.00 -8.27
CA LEU A 89 -11.13 -3.70 -8.93
C LEU A 89 -12.58 -3.23 -9.09
N VAL A 90 -13.47 -4.11 -9.57
CA VAL A 90 -14.89 -3.79 -9.73
C VAL A 90 -15.55 -3.57 -8.37
N LEU A 91 -15.31 -4.43 -7.39
CA LEU A 91 -15.87 -4.30 -6.04
C LEU A 91 -15.42 -3.00 -5.36
N ALA A 92 -14.14 -2.63 -5.50
CA ALA A 92 -13.61 -1.36 -5.01
C ALA A 92 -14.25 -0.16 -5.72
N ARG A 93 -14.44 -0.23 -7.05
CA ARG A 93 -15.14 0.81 -7.83
C ARG A 93 -16.60 0.97 -7.41
N LEU A 94 -17.27 -0.14 -7.05
CA LEU A 94 -18.65 -0.13 -6.55
C LEU A 94 -18.77 0.37 -5.09
N GLY A 95 -17.64 0.73 -4.45
CA GLY A 95 -17.63 1.26 -3.08
C GLY A 95 -17.79 0.20 -2.00
N LEU A 96 -17.57 -1.09 -2.33
CA LEU A 96 -17.61 -2.19 -1.35
C LEU A 96 -16.34 -2.31 -0.50
N CYS A 97 -15.38 -1.41 -0.70
CA CYS A 97 -14.19 -1.26 0.14
C CYS A 97 -14.30 0.06 0.90
N PHE A 98 -14.23 0.02 2.23
CA PHE A 98 -14.42 1.20 3.08
C PHE A 98 -13.32 2.26 2.82
N THR A 99 -12.11 1.83 2.45
CA THR A 99 -11.01 2.76 2.12
C THR A 99 -11.20 3.47 0.77
N THR A 100 -11.96 2.88 -0.15
CA THR A 100 -12.28 3.48 -1.46
C THR A 100 -13.76 3.83 -1.60
N ALA A 101 -14.42 4.24 -0.51
CA ALA A 101 -15.85 4.57 -0.50
C ALA A 101 -16.29 5.65 -1.52
N GLY A 102 -15.35 6.37 -2.15
CA GLY A 102 -15.59 7.27 -3.29
C GLY A 102 -15.55 6.62 -4.68
N GLY A 103 -15.37 5.30 -4.77
CA GLY A 103 -15.33 4.55 -6.04
C GLY A 103 -14.05 4.76 -6.86
N ALA A 104 -12.87 4.77 -6.23
CA ALA A 104 -11.62 4.97 -6.97
C ALA A 104 -11.13 3.69 -7.69
N TRP A 105 -10.56 3.85 -8.89
CA TRP A 105 -9.82 2.78 -9.57
C TRP A 105 -8.42 2.67 -8.95
N SER A 106 -8.25 1.77 -7.97
CA SER A 106 -6.97 1.59 -7.28
C SER A 106 -6.16 0.45 -7.89
N PHE A 107 -5.03 0.80 -8.52
CA PHE A 107 -4.09 -0.17 -9.06
C PHE A 107 -3.48 -1.07 -7.97
N LEU A 108 -3.09 -0.51 -6.83
CA LEU A 108 -2.48 -1.29 -5.74
C LEU A 108 -3.45 -2.31 -5.12
N LEU A 109 -4.72 -1.92 -4.93
CA LEU A 109 -5.75 -2.87 -4.50
C LEU A 109 -5.99 -3.96 -5.55
N THR A 110 -6.02 -3.59 -6.84
CA THR A 110 -6.13 -4.57 -7.94
C THR A 110 -4.96 -5.56 -7.93
N LEU A 111 -3.75 -5.07 -7.66
CA LEU A 111 -2.55 -5.88 -7.61
C LEU A 111 -2.62 -6.88 -6.44
N ASN A 112 -2.98 -6.42 -5.23
CA ASN A 112 -3.19 -7.30 -4.08
C ASN A 112 -4.34 -8.28 -4.31
N GLY A 113 -5.43 -7.86 -4.96
CA GLY A 113 -6.53 -8.72 -5.38
C GLY A 113 -6.10 -9.81 -6.37
N THR A 114 -5.22 -9.47 -7.31
CA THR A 114 -4.62 -10.41 -8.26
C THR A 114 -3.78 -11.46 -7.52
N LEU A 115 -2.96 -11.04 -6.56
CA LEU A 115 -2.17 -11.93 -5.71
C LEU A 115 -3.06 -12.80 -4.81
N ALA A 116 -4.12 -12.26 -4.23
CA ALA A 116 -5.08 -13.03 -3.44
C ALA A 116 -5.76 -14.11 -4.28
N GLY A 117 -6.12 -13.80 -5.53
CA GLY A 117 -6.65 -14.77 -6.50
C GLY A 117 -5.66 -15.88 -6.84
N LEU A 118 -4.38 -15.55 -7.06
CA LEU A 118 -3.31 -16.53 -7.25
C LEU A 118 -3.18 -17.46 -6.03
N VAL A 119 -3.11 -16.88 -4.83
CA VAL A 119 -3.01 -17.64 -3.57
C VAL A 119 -4.23 -18.56 -3.37
N GLY A 120 -5.44 -18.09 -3.68
CA GLY A 120 -6.65 -18.90 -3.56
C GLY A 120 -6.65 -20.12 -4.48
N VAL A 121 -6.19 -19.97 -5.73
CA VAL A 121 -6.15 -21.09 -6.68
C VAL A 121 -5.07 -22.12 -6.32
N CYS A 122 -4.02 -21.76 -5.57
CA CYS A 122 -2.99 -22.70 -5.13
C CYS A 122 -3.52 -23.93 -4.37
N GLY A 123 -4.71 -23.85 -3.76
CA GLY A 123 -5.31 -24.99 -3.07
C GLY A 123 -5.72 -26.14 -3.99
N GLY A 124 -5.88 -25.91 -5.30
CA GLY A 124 -6.36 -26.92 -6.24
C GLY A 124 -6.14 -26.59 -7.71
N SER A 125 -5.02 -25.94 -8.06
CA SER A 125 -4.75 -25.42 -9.41
C SER A 125 -4.82 -26.51 -10.49
N ASP A 126 -4.52 -27.75 -10.16
CA ASP A 126 -4.55 -28.93 -11.03
C ASP A 126 -5.91 -29.64 -11.09
N VAL A 127 -6.77 -29.45 -10.09
CA VAL A 127 -8.07 -30.13 -9.99
C VAL A 127 -9.25 -29.27 -10.36
N PHE A 128 -9.11 -27.94 -10.39
CA PHE A 128 -10.20 -27.06 -10.81
C PHE A 128 -10.55 -27.19 -12.30
N TYR A 129 -11.83 -26.99 -12.61
CA TYR A 129 -12.23 -26.54 -13.94
C TYR A 129 -11.85 -25.06 -14.15
N PRO A 130 -11.58 -24.60 -15.39
CA PRO A 130 -11.21 -23.21 -15.66
C PRO A 130 -12.19 -22.17 -15.09
N TRP A 131 -13.50 -22.41 -15.20
CA TRP A 131 -14.52 -21.51 -14.64
C TRP A 131 -14.46 -21.47 -13.11
N ALA A 132 -14.17 -22.60 -12.46
CA ALA A 132 -14.06 -22.72 -11.01
C ALA A 132 -12.82 -22.00 -10.49
N ALA A 133 -11.72 -22.03 -11.24
CA ALA A 133 -10.51 -21.27 -10.92
C ALA A 133 -10.76 -19.75 -11.00
N LEU A 134 -11.46 -19.28 -12.04
CA LEU A 134 -11.86 -17.87 -12.16
C LEU A 134 -12.73 -17.44 -10.97
N LEU A 135 -13.76 -18.23 -10.63
CA LEU A 135 -14.65 -17.97 -9.50
C LEU A 135 -13.91 -17.98 -8.15
N THR A 136 -13.00 -18.94 -7.96
CA THR A 136 -12.14 -19.04 -6.77
C THR A 136 -11.29 -17.78 -6.62
N GLY A 137 -10.72 -17.29 -7.72
CA GLY A 137 -9.98 -16.04 -7.76
C GLY A 137 -10.85 -14.84 -7.34
N THR A 138 -12.03 -14.69 -7.93
CA THR A 138 -12.96 -13.59 -7.63
C THR A 138 -13.38 -13.57 -6.15
N ILE A 139 -13.71 -14.73 -5.58
CA ILE A 139 -14.07 -14.82 -4.16
C ILE A 139 -12.86 -14.52 -3.26
N SER A 140 -11.65 -14.93 -3.66
CA SER A 140 -10.41 -14.57 -2.94
C SER A 140 -10.20 -13.05 -2.90
N GLY A 141 -10.45 -12.36 -4.01
CA GLY A 141 -10.40 -10.89 -4.07
C GLY A 141 -11.43 -10.22 -3.16
N PHE A 142 -12.65 -10.76 -3.10
CA PHE A 142 -13.68 -10.29 -2.16
C PHE A 142 -13.27 -10.50 -0.69
N ILE A 143 -12.76 -11.67 -0.34
CA ILE A 143 -12.28 -11.98 1.02
C ILE A 143 -11.11 -11.08 1.40
N PHE A 144 -10.19 -10.83 0.46
CA PHE A 144 -9.10 -9.88 0.62
C PHE A 144 -9.62 -8.49 1.04
N LEU A 145 -10.59 -7.91 0.31
CA LEU A 145 -11.17 -6.61 0.64
C LEU A 145 -11.81 -6.60 2.04
N CYS A 146 -12.57 -7.66 2.37
CA CYS A 146 -13.21 -7.78 3.67
C CYS A 146 -12.19 -7.81 4.83
N LEU A 147 -11.10 -8.57 4.66
CA LEU A 147 -10.06 -8.69 5.67
C LEU A 147 -9.19 -7.43 5.76
N HIS A 148 -8.90 -6.77 4.63
CA HIS A 148 -8.24 -5.46 4.60
C HIS A 148 -9.01 -4.45 5.46
N ASP A 149 -10.30 -4.29 5.21
CA ASP A 149 -11.15 -3.37 5.96
C ASP A 149 -11.30 -3.79 7.44
N LEU A 150 -11.31 -5.09 7.72
CA LEU A 150 -11.34 -5.61 9.09
C LEU A 150 -10.08 -5.20 9.86
N LEU A 151 -8.89 -5.35 9.27
CA LEU A 151 -7.64 -4.96 9.94
C LEU A 151 -7.62 -3.47 10.26
N LEU A 152 -8.10 -2.62 9.34
CA LEU A 152 -8.19 -1.18 9.59
C LEU A 152 -9.15 -0.85 10.73
N LYS A 153 -10.30 -1.54 10.81
CA LYS A 153 -11.24 -1.39 11.93
C LYS A 153 -10.63 -1.84 13.27
N LEU A 154 -9.80 -2.88 13.23
CA LEU A 154 -9.07 -3.39 14.39
C LEU A 154 -7.79 -2.59 14.71
N ARG A 155 -7.50 -1.52 13.94
CA ARG A 155 -6.28 -0.70 14.07
C ARG A 155 -4.98 -1.52 13.96
N VAL A 156 -5.02 -2.58 13.15
CA VAL A 156 -3.84 -3.39 12.82
C VAL A 156 -3.25 -2.85 11.53
N ASP A 157 -1.98 -2.47 11.57
CA ASP A 157 -1.26 -1.95 10.42
C ASP A 157 -0.47 -3.08 9.74
N ASP A 158 -1.04 -3.62 8.67
CA ASP A 158 -0.36 -4.53 7.76
C ASP A 158 0.03 -3.74 6.49
N PRO A 159 1.29 -3.30 6.33
CA PRO A 159 1.69 -2.41 5.25
C PRO A 159 1.52 -2.99 3.84
N LEU A 160 1.49 -4.32 3.73
CA LEU A 160 1.44 -5.03 2.45
C LEU A 160 0.12 -5.77 2.24
N ASP A 161 -0.82 -5.70 3.19
CA ASP A 161 -1.98 -6.60 3.27
C ASP A 161 -1.60 -8.09 3.18
N ALA A 162 -0.47 -8.45 3.79
CA ALA A 162 0.04 -9.81 3.76
C ALA A 162 -0.94 -10.82 4.41
N PHE A 163 -1.60 -10.46 5.52
CA PHE A 163 -2.62 -11.32 6.14
C PHE A 163 -3.86 -11.47 5.24
N PRO A 164 -4.54 -10.39 4.79
CA PRO A 164 -5.67 -10.49 3.87
C PRO A 164 -5.37 -11.32 2.62
N VAL A 165 -4.22 -11.10 1.98
CA VAL A 165 -3.82 -11.83 0.75
C VAL A 165 -3.49 -13.29 1.05
N HIS A 166 -2.55 -13.56 1.97
CA HIS A 166 -1.99 -14.91 2.13
C HIS A 166 -2.80 -15.81 3.07
N PHE A 167 -3.42 -15.25 4.10
CA PHE A 167 -4.32 -16.02 4.97
C PHE A 167 -5.72 -16.09 4.37
N GLY A 168 -6.30 -14.94 3.96
CA GLY A 168 -7.63 -14.90 3.37
C GLY A 168 -7.75 -15.73 2.11
N GLY A 169 -6.89 -15.45 1.11
CA GLY A 169 -6.81 -16.24 -0.11
C GLY A 169 -6.50 -17.71 0.17
N GLY A 170 -5.54 -17.99 1.06
CA GLY A 170 -5.12 -19.36 1.35
C GLY A 170 -6.19 -20.21 2.04
N LEU A 171 -6.89 -19.64 3.03
CA LEU A 171 -7.99 -20.31 3.72
C LEU A 171 -9.15 -20.59 2.75
N TRP A 172 -9.49 -19.60 1.92
CA TRP A 172 -10.49 -19.80 0.89
C TRP A 172 -10.07 -20.86 -0.12
N GLY A 173 -8.80 -20.92 -0.53
CA GLY A 173 -8.30 -21.95 -1.44
C GLY A 173 -8.50 -23.37 -0.91
N LEU A 174 -8.26 -23.59 0.39
CA LEU A 174 -8.50 -24.88 1.04
C LEU A 174 -9.99 -25.26 1.07
N VAL A 175 -10.87 -24.29 1.24
CA VAL A 175 -12.32 -24.52 1.18
C VAL A 175 -12.77 -24.73 -0.27
N ALA A 176 -12.29 -23.89 -1.19
CA ALA A 176 -12.66 -23.88 -2.60
C ALA A 176 -12.28 -25.19 -3.29
N VAL A 177 -11.11 -25.76 -3.02
CA VAL A 177 -10.74 -27.05 -3.62
C VAL A 177 -11.69 -28.18 -3.21
N ALA A 178 -12.11 -28.20 -1.95
CA ALA A 178 -13.04 -29.21 -1.44
C ALA A 178 -14.47 -29.00 -1.98
N LEU A 179 -14.85 -27.77 -2.34
CA LEU A 179 -16.18 -27.45 -2.87
C LEU A 179 -16.25 -27.59 -4.39
N LEU A 180 -15.31 -26.94 -5.10
CA LEU A 180 -15.34 -26.66 -6.53
C LEU A 180 -14.30 -27.45 -7.35
N GLY A 181 -13.44 -28.24 -6.69
CA GLY A 181 -12.59 -29.20 -7.39
C GLY A 181 -13.42 -30.20 -8.18
N ARG A 182 -12.82 -30.88 -9.16
CA ARG A 182 -13.50 -31.91 -9.98
C ARG A 182 -14.23 -32.96 -9.15
N ASP A 183 -13.62 -33.38 -8.05
CA ASP A 183 -14.17 -34.33 -7.08
C ASP A 183 -14.71 -33.63 -5.82
N GLY A 184 -14.92 -32.31 -5.90
CA GLY A 184 -15.42 -31.48 -4.80
C GLY A 184 -16.91 -31.68 -4.54
N ILE A 185 -17.38 -31.22 -3.40
CA ILE A 185 -18.74 -31.43 -2.86
C ILE A 185 -19.83 -31.05 -3.87
N ILE A 186 -19.66 -29.92 -4.58
CA ILE A 186 -20.69 -29.40 -5.50
C ILE A 186 -20.79 -30.27 -6.76
N LEU A 187 -19.67 -30.83 -7.23
CA LEU A 187 -19.60 -31.58 -8.50
C LEU A 187 -19.73 -33.10 -8.30
N SER A 188 -19.48 -33.59 -7.09
CA SER A 188 -19.55 -35.02 -6.72
C SER A 188 -20.86 -35.44 -6.02
N SER A 189 -21.89 -34.57 -6.02
CA SER A 189 -23.13 -34.79 -5.27
C SER A 189 -22.90 -35.02 -3.76
N ALA A 190 -21.96 -34.28 -3.18
CA ALA A 190 -21.57 -34.36 -1.77
C ALA A 190 -21.17 -35.77 -1.33
N SER A 191 -20.27 -36.42 -2.08
CA SER A 191 -19.77 -37.74 -1.70
C SER A 191 -19.11 -37.70 -0.30
N PRO A 192 -19.11 -38.80 0.47
CA PRO A 192 -18.44 -38.85 1.77
C PRO A 192 -16.98 -38.42 1.73
N GLU A 193 -16.26 -38.76 0.65
CA GLU A 193 -14.86 -38.42 0.43
C GLU A 193 -14.69 -36.90 0.27
N SER A 194 -15.56 -36.24 -0.49
CA SER A 194 -15.50 -34.79 -0.71
C SER A 194 -15.74 -34.00 0.59
N LEU A 195 -16.63 -34.49 1.46
CA LEU A 195 -16.86 -33.92 2.79
C LEU A 195 -15.66 -34.16 3.73
N GLN A 196 -15.03 -35.33 3.64
CA GLN A 196 -13.81 -35.62 4.39
C GLN A 196 -12.66 -34.72 3.98
N VAL A 197 -12.48 -34.43 2.68
CA VAL A 197 -11.46 -33.50 2.19
C VAL A 197 -11.64 -32.12 2.82
N LEU A 198 -12.87 -31.60 2.87
CA LEU A 198 -13.14 -30.32 3.56
C LEU A 198 -12.77 -30.39 5.04
N GLY A 199 -13.15 -31.47 5.73
CA GLY A 199 -12.80 -31.69 7.14
C GLY A 199 -11.30 -31.69 7.38
N TRP A 200 -10.53 -32.45 6.60
CA TRP A 200 -9.08 -32.52 6.71
C TRP A 200 -8.39 -31.20 6.36
N ASN A 201 -8.89 -30.49 5.34
CA ASN A 201 -8.39 -29.16 4.98
C ASN A 201 -8.58 -28.17 6.14
N MET A 202 -9.71 -28.21 6.84
CA MET A 202 -9.95 -27.34 7.99
C MET A 202 -9.10 -27.72 9.20
N VAL A 203 -8.89 -29.02 9.47
CA VAL A 203 -7.96 -29.47 10.51
C VAL A 203 -6.53 -29.00 10.20
N GLY A 204 -6.08 -29.14 8.96
CA GLY A 204 -4.78 -28.65 8.49
C GLY A 204 -4.65 -27.13 8.62
N ALA A 205 -5.69 -26.38 8.23
CA ALA A 205 -5.75 -24.93 8.37
C ALA A 205 -5.56 -24.48 9.84
N VAL A 206 -6.28 -25.13 10.76
CA VAL A 206 -6.17 -24.87 12.21
C VAL A 206 -4.78 -25.26 12.73
N ALA A 207 -4.27 -26.43 12.33
CA ALA A 207 -2.94 -26.89 12.74
C ALA A 207 -1.83 -25.92 12.29
N ILE A 208 -1.87 -25.46 11.03
CA ILE A 208 -0.92 -24.49 10.49
C ILE A 208 -1.03 -23.17 11.25
N ALA A 209 -2.25 -22.65 11.44
CA ALA A 209 -2.45 -21.38 12.14
C ALA A 209 -2.01 -21.43 13.61
N ALA A 210 -2.35 -22.51 14.32
CA ALA A 210 -1.96 -22.71 15.71
C ALA A 210 -0.43 -22.85 15.84
N TRP A 211 0.20 -23.66 14.97
CA TRP A 211 1.64 -23.86 14.97
C TRP A 211 2.41 -22.58 14.65
N SER A 212 2.13 -21.96 13.50
CA SER A 212 2.85 -20.76 13.08
C SER A 212 2.55 -19.57 13.98
N GLY A 213 1.31 -19.43 14.44
CA GLY A 213 0.90 -18.39 15.37
C GLY A 213 1.62 -18.51 16.72
N SER A 214 1.66 -19.72 17.30
CA SER A 214 2.34 -19.95 18.58
C SER A 214 3.83 -19.64 18.49
N LEU A 215 4.51 -20.11 17.44
CA LEU A 215 5.93 -19.83 17.25
C LEU A 215 6.21 -18.33 17.01
N CYS A 216 5.38 -17.65 16.23
CA CYS A 216 5.52 -16.21 16.03
C CYS A 216 5.24 -15.41 17.30
N ILE A 217 4.27 -15.82 18.12
CA ILE A 217 3.99 -15.19 19.42
C ILE A 217 5.21 -15.34 20.34
N LEU A 218 5.81 -16.53 20.39
CA LEU A 218 7.01 -16.76 21.19
C LEU A 218 8.18 -15.91 20.69
N LEU A 219 8.46 -15.92 19.38
CA LEU A 219 9.58 -15.19 18.80
C LEU A 219 9.42 -13.67 18.93
N PHE A 220 8.33 -13.11 18.39
CA PHE A 220 8.10 -11.66 18.44
C PHE A 220 7.79 -11.19 19.86
N GLY A 221 7.16 -12.02 20.69
CA GLY A 221 6.95 -11.75 22.11
C GLY A 221 8.27 -11.63 22.87
N ALA A 222 9.21 -12.54 22.64
CA ALA A 222 10.55 -12.47 23.24
C ALA A 222 11.31 -11.21 22.78
N LEU A 223 11.27 -10.88 21.48
CA LEU A 223 11.89 -9.66 20.95
C LEU A 223 11.24 -8.39 21.51
N LYS A 224 9.91 -8.39 21.68
CA LYS A 224 9.18 -7.28 22.29
C LYS A 224 9.55 -7.11 23.75
N PHE A 225 9.62 -8.20 24.50
CA PHE A 225 10.03 -8.20 25.91
C PHE A 225 11.47 -7.69 26.08
N ALA A 226 12.37 -8.04 25.15
CA ALA A 226 13.74 -7.54 25.13
C ALA A 226 13.86 -6.08 24.63
N GLY A 227 12.78 -5.43 24.21
CA GLY A 227 12.82 -4.08 23.64
C GLY A 227 13.47 -4.00 22.26
N LEU A 228 13.56 -5.10 21.53
CA LEU A 228 14.26 -5.22 20.23
C LEU A 228 13.32 -5.26 19.01
N LEU A 229 12.02 -5.42 19.21
CA LEU A 229 11.07 -5.63 18.11
C LEU A 229 10.82 -4.36 17.27
N ARG A 230 10.88 -3.17 17.87
CA ARG A 230 10.60 -1.89 17.20
C ARG A 230 11.75 -0.92 17.41
N VAL A 231 12.05 -0.14 16.39
CA VAL A 231 13.02 0.96 16.45
C VAL A 231 12.46 2.14 17.27
N SER A 232 13.33 3.07 17.69
CA SER A 232 12.87 4.27 18.39
C SER A 232 12.03 5.16 17.48
N ALA A 233 11.15 5.97 18.07
CA ALA A 233 10.25 6.85 17.33
C ALA A 233 11.01 7.84 16.43
N GLU A 234 12.14 8.36 16.90
CA GLU A 234 13.02 9.23 16.12
C GLU A 234 13.53 8.52 14.86
N MET A 235 13.96 7.25 14.99
CA MET A 235 14.44 6.47 13.85
C MET A 235 13.32 6.11 12.88
N GLU A 236 12.12 5.83 13.38
CA GLU A 236 10.95 5.54 12.55
C GLU A 236 10.52 6.75 11.71
N ILE A 237 10.57 7.95 12.30
CA ILE A 237 10.18 9.20 11.63
C ILE A 237 11.23 9.63 10.58
N HIS A 238 12.52 9.55 10.91
CA HIS A 238 13.58 9.93 9.97
C HIS A 238 13.77 8.93 8.83
N GLY A 239 13.32 7.69 9.01
CA GLY A 239 13.52 6.60 8.06
C GLY A 239 14.77 5.77 8.39
N LEU A 240 14.63 4.46 8.24
CA LEU A 240 15.64 3.47 8.59
C LEU A 240 16.92 3.60 7.74
N ASP A 241 16.77 4.00 6.49
CA ASP A 241 17.88 4.05 5.53
C ASP A 241 18.88 5.16 5.86
N ILE A 242 18.39 6.35 6.24
CA ILE A 242 19.26 7.49 6.59
C ILE A 242 20.16 7.12 7.76
N LEU A 243 19.65 6.39 8.75
CA LEU A 243 20.44 6.04 9.92
C LEU A 243 21.41 4.89 9.67
N LYS A 244 20.98 3.87 8.92
CA LYS A 244 21.81 2.67 8.68
C LYS A 244 22.80 2.83 7.53
N HIS A 245 22.40 3.56 6.48
CA HIS A 245 23.14 3.69 5.23
C HIS A 245 23.66 5.11 5.00
N GLN A 246 23.26 6.10 5.83
CA GLN A 246 23.65 7.51 5.68
C GLN A 246 23.24 8.12 4.34
N GLU A 247 22.30 7.48 3.66
CA GLU A 247 21.73 7.91 2.40
C GLU A 247 20.24 7.50 2.32
N PRO A 248 19.36 8.36 1.80
CA PRO A 248 17.99 7.96 1.52
C PRO A 248 17.96 7.04 0.29
N ALA A 249 17.32 5.88 0.40
CA ALA A 249 17.10 5.02 -0.77
C ALA A 249 16.26 5.72 -1.86
N TYR A 250 15.38 6.63 -1.44
CA TYR A 250 14.46 7.37 -2.31
C TYR A 250 14.43 8.85 -1.90
N PRO A 251 15.37 9.70 -2.40
CA PRO A 251 15.37 11.12 -2.06
C PRO A 251 14.11 11.80 -2.59
N SER A 252 13.52 12.71 -1.81
CA SER A 252 12.27 13.39 -2.18
C SER A 252 12.35 14.14 -3.51
N SER A 253 13.53 14.66 -3.85
CA SER A 253 13.80 15.31 -5.14
C SER A 253 13.73 14.39 -6.36
N ALA A 254 13.86 13.07 -6.18
CA ALA A 254 13.72 12.10 -7.27
C ALA A 254 12.24 11.78 -7.58
N TRP A 255 11.32 12.20 -6.72
CA TRP A 255 9.89 11.85 -6.80
C TRP A 255 8.97 13.07 -6.65
N GLU A 256 9.49 14.30 -6.68
CA GLU A 256 8.67 15.48 -6.97
C GLU A 256 8.14 15.32 -8.40
N GLU A 257 6.99 14.65 -8.51
CA GLU A 257 6.15 14.81 -9.69
C GLU A 257 5.98 16.32 -9.90
N LEU A 258 6.32 16.78 -11.11
CA LEU A 258 6.07 18.14 -11.61
C LEU A 258 4.57 18.44 -11.54
N ILE A 259 4.06 18.75 -10.33
CA ILE A 259 2.71 19.27 -10.10
C ILE A 259 2.58 20.67 -10.75
N ASP A 260 3.66 21.24 -11.29
CA ASP A 260 3.66 22.49 -12.05
C ASP A 260 2.98 22.40 -13.43
N HIS A 261 2.53 21.22 -13.91
CA HIS A 261 2.03 21.07 -15.28
C HIS A 261 0.61 20.51 -15.46
N CYS A 262 -0.18 20.36 -14.39
CA CYS A 262 -1.60 20.03 -14.54
C CYS A 262 -2.48 21.18 -14.02
N PRO A 263 -2.97 22.08 -14.88
CA PRO A 263 -3.98 23.05 -14.47
C PRO A 263 -5.30 22.28 -14.33
N VAL A 264 -5.53 21.68 -13.17
CA VAL A 264 -6.89 21.32 -12.76
C VAL A 264 -7.54 22.62 -12.35
N GLU A 265 -8.36 23.20 -13.24
CA GLU A 265 -9.12 24.42 -12.94
C GLU A 265 -9.85 24.28 -11.59
N GLY A 266 -9.51 25.13 -10.63
CA GLY A 266 -10.14 25.18 -9.30
C GLY A 266 -9.28 24.73 -8.11
N PHE A 267 -8.11 24.11 -8.31
CA PHE A 267 -7.18 23.80 -7.21
C PHE A 267 -5.92 24.67 -7.28
N LYS A 268 -5.81 25.66 -6.39
CA LYS A 268 -4.55 26.38 -6.14
C LYS A 268 -3.67 25.53 -5.22
N VAL A 269 -2.57 25.00 -5.75
CA VAL A 269 -1.48 24.45 -4.93
C VAL A 269 -0.62 25.61 -4.45
N VAL A 270 -0.49 25.78 -3.13
CA VAL A 270 0.38 26.81 -2.54
C VAL A 270 1.82 26.25 -2.48
N PRO A 271 2.80 26.87 -3.16
CA PRO A 271 4.20 26.45 -3.09
C PRO A 271 4.78 26.62 -1.67
N ARG A 272 5.68 25.72 -1.27
CA ARG A 272 6.26 25.68 0.10
C ARG A 272 6.97 27.00 0.50
N HIS A 273 7.44 27.81 -0.44
CA HIS A 273 8.15 29.05 -0.13
C HIS A 273 7.28 30.18 0.48
N GLU A 274 5.95 30.05 0.46
CA GLU A 274 5.04 31.01 1.10
C GLU A 274 4.55 30.57 2.50
N ARG A 275 5.08 29.46 3.06
CA ARG A 275 4.76 29.05 4.44
C ARG A 275 5.65 29.77 5.45
N VAL A 276 5.08 30.84 6.01
CA VAL A 276 5.32 31.42 7.35
C VAL A 276 6.78 31.43 7.83
N SER A 277 7.40 32.61 7.75
CA SER A 277 8.54 32.97 8.59
C SER A 277 8.13 32.90 10.07
N PHE A 278 8.57 31.88 10.80
CA PHE A 278 8.61 31.97 12.26
C PHE A 278 9.69 32.97 12.64
N SER A 279 9.31 34.17 13.09
CA SER A 279 10.23 35.04 13.79
C SER A 279 10.57 34.37 15.12
N ASN A 280 11.85 34.07 15.34
CA ASN A 280 12.37 33.78 16.68
C ASN A 280 12.18 35.03 17.55
N SER A 281 11.03 35.09 18.23
CA SER A 281 10.81 35.99 19.35
C SER A 281 10.65 35.15 20.61
N LEU A 282 11.76 34.66 21.14
CA LEU A 282 11.84 34.35 22.56
C LEU A 282 11.91 35.69 23.31
N PRO A 283 11.10 35.90 24.37
CA PRO A 283 11.12 37.15 25.11
C PRO A 283 12.47 37.32 25.82
N GLY A 284 13.12 38.45 25.53
CA GLY A 284 14.36 38.86 26.17
C GLY A 284 14.16 39.17 27.64
N ASN A 285 15.01 38.57 28.47
CA ASN A 285 15.80 39.17 29.55
C ASN A 285 16.12 38.08 30.57
N LEU A 286 17.38 37.67 30.63
CA LEU A 286 18.12 37.39 31.86
C LEU A 286 19.60 37.17 31.51
N LEU A 287 20.37 38.22 31.78
CA LEU A 287 21.76 38.22 32.25
C LEU A 287 22.90 37.92 31.26
N ALA A 288 23.62 39.00 30.98
CA ALA A 288 25.01 39.04 30.59
C ALA A 288 25.91 38.37 31.66
N SER A 289 26.96 37.67 31.21
CA SER A 289 28.37 37.96 31.49
C SER A 289 29.24 36.71 31.32
N ASP A 290 30.38 36.95 30.70
CA ASP A 290 31.67 36.29 30.92
C ASP A 290 31.97 34.88 30.40
N ALA A 291 33.00 34.90 29.55
CA ALA A 291 34.16 33.99 29.52
C ALA A 291 33.98 32.63 28.82
N LEU A 292 34.67 32.43 27.70
CA LEU A 292 36.08 32.00 27.73
C LEU A 292 36.67 31.90 26.31
N ASN A 293 37.86 32.47 26.19
CA ASN A 293 38.82 32.30 25.10
C ASN A 293 39.18 30.83 24.86
N GLY A 294 39.47 30.49 23.60
CA GLY A 294 40.04 29.19 23.25
C GLY A 294 40.37 29.05 21.78
N SER A 295 41.47 29.68 21.35
CA SER A 295 42.12 29.49 20.05
C SER A 295 42.57 28.04 19.82
N THR A 296 42.39 27.49 18.61
CA THR A 296 43.48 27.00 17.72
C THR A 296 42.95 26.35 16.43
N THR A 297 43.38 26.90 15.28
CA THR A 297 43.86 26.26 14.03
C THR A 297 43.28 24.89 13.61
N GLY A 298 42.87 24.62 12.36
CA GLY A 298 42.95 25.35 11.10
C GLY A 298 42.45 24.47 9.94
N GLY A 299 41.96 25.08 8.86
CA GLY A 299 41.56 24.43 7.63
C GLY A 299 40.87 25.42 6.69
N ARG A 300 41.65 26.12 5.86
CA ARG A 300 41.17 27.09 4.85
C ARG A 300 40.74 26.36 3.58
N LEU A 301 39.56 26.68 3.05
CA LEU A 301 39.30 26.79 1.60
C LEU A 301 38.36 27.98 1.34
N TYR A 302 38.52 28.58 0.17
CA TYR A 302 38.39 30.01 -0.12
C TYR A 302 36.95 30.54 -0.27
N ALA A 303 36.71 31.75 0.24
CA ALA A 303 35.57 32.60 -0.12
C ALA A 303 36.03 33.75 -1.04
N GLY A 304 35.32 33.94 -2.16
CA GLY A 304 35.46 35.05 -3.10
C GLY A 304 34.08 35.64 -3.44
N PRO A 305 33.98 36.91 -3.88
CA PRO A 305 33.02 37.86 -3.32
C PRO A 305 31.63 37.88 -3.99
N LEU A 306 30.63 38.18 -3.16
CA LEU A 306 29.27 38.57 -3.52
C LEU A 306 29.28 39.72 -4.54
N ARG A 307 28.73 39.49 -5.74
CA ARG A 307 28.44 40.55 -6.71
C ARG A 307 26.95 40.86 -6.70
N LYS A 308 26.59 42.05 -6.22
CA LYS A 308 25.30 42.71 -6.49
C LYS A 308 25.28 43.12 -7.97
N GLN A 309 24.23 42.76 -8.71
CA GLN A 309 23.79 43.41 -9.96
C GLN A 309 22.32 43.07 -10.15
N SER A 310 21.41 43.88 -9.61
CA SER A 310 20.72 45.01 -10.27
C SER A 310 19.75 44.57 -11.36
N LEU A 311 18.46 44.63 -11.01
CA LEU A 311 17.31 44.68 -11.91
C LEU A 311 17.55 45.69 -13.04
N ARG A 312 17.37 45.25 -14.30
CA ARG A 312 17.02 46.17 -15.38
C ARG A 312 16.20 45.47 -16.46
N SER A 313 15.01 46.03 -16.65
CA SER A 313 14.12 45.86 -17.79
C SER A 313 14.69 46.46 -19.07
N GLU A 314 14.40 45.84 -20.22
CA GLU A 314 14.27 46.47 -21.55
C GLU A 314 13.59 45.45 -22.47
N LYS A 315 12.31 45.57 -22.87
CA LYS A 315 11.60 46.51 -23.79
C LYS A 315 11.73 46.14 -25.29
N PHE A 316 10.58 45.90 -25.95
CA PHE A 316 10.00 46.52 -27.19
C PHE A 316 9.07 45.50 -27.94
N ARG A 317 7.73 45.68 -28.01
CA ARG A 317 6.87 46.43 -29.02
C ARG A 317 6.78 45.71 -30.38
N ASN A 318 5.68 45.58 -31.14
CA ASN A 318 4.37 46.26 -31.38
C ASN A 318 3.33 45.19 -31.82
N SER A 319 1.99 45.36 -31.91
CA SER A 319 1.11 46.31 -32.66
C SER A 319 -0.35 46.18 -32.13
N LEU A 320 -1.10 47.27 -31.86
CA LEU A 320 -2.18 47.92 -32.66
C LEU A 320 -3.38 46.96 -32.96
N GLU A 321 -4.66 47.22 -32.66
CA GLU A 321 -5.52 48.39 -32.96
C GLU A 321 -6.79 48.50 -32.04
N HIS A 322 -7.51 49.62 -32.17
CA HIS A 322 -8.71 50.12 -31.48
C HIS A 322 -10.02 49.29 -31.60
N SER A 323 -10.92 49.41 -30.62
CA SER A 323 -12.30 49.94 -30.79
C SER A 323 -13.14 49.95 -29.49
N ASP A 324 -13.66 51.14 -29.15
CA ASP A 324 -14.97 51.55 -28.62
C ASP A 324 -15.71 50.83 -27.46
N SER A 325 -16.18 51.68 -26.52
CA SER A 325 -17.15 51.47 -25.42
C SER A 325 -18.63 51.64 -25.90
N PRO A 326 -19.72 51.68 -25.07
CA PRO A 326 -19.97 51.30 -23.64
C PRO A 326 -21.32 50.53 -23.41
N SER A 327 -21.74 50.38 -22.13
CA SER A 327 -23.06 49.94 -21.56
C SER A 327 -23.16 48.42 -21.21
N GLY A 328 -23.74 47.96 -20.10
CA GLY A 328 -24.46 48.56 -18.98
C GLY A 328 -24.85 47.51 -17.91
N SER A 329 -25.59 47.98 -16.90
CA SER A 329 -26.33 47.28 -15.82
C SER A 329 -25.56 46.56 -14.69
N MET A 330 -25.68 47.16 -13.50
CA MET A 330 -25.74 46.48 -12.22
C MET A 330 -26.89 45.46 -12.20
N ASP A 331 -26.70 44.30 -11.54
CA ASP A 331 -27.56 43.90 -10.44
C ASP A 331 -27.17 42.58 -9.75
N HIS A 332 -27.38 42.62 -8.42
CA HIS A 332 -27.62 41.54 -7.46
C HIS A 332 -26.49 40.63 -6.91
N LEU A 333 -26.22 40.92 -5.63
CA LEU A 333 -25.72 40.04 -4.57
C LEU A 333 -26.39 38.65 -4.56
N ALA A 334 -25.56 37.61 -4.43
CA ALA A 334 -25.84 36.47 -3.57
C ALA A 334 -24.51 35.99 -2.96
N MET A 335 -24.20 36.46 -1.76
CA MET A 335 -23.14 35.88 -0.93
C MET A 335 -23.64 34.55 -0.37
N GLU A 336 -23.13 33.44 -0.87
CA GLU A 336 -23.19 32.16 -0.17
C GLU A 336 -21.83 31.90 0.50
N LYS A 337 -21.84 31.84 1.83
CA LYS A 337 -20.66 31.65 2.69
C LYS A 337 -20.03 30.27 2.46
N GLY A 338 -18.99 30.21 1.63
CA GLY A 338 -18.01 29.12 1.64
C GLY A 338 -17.14 29.20 2.90
N ARG A 339 -17.25 28.21 3.77
CA ARG A 339 -16.32 28.00 4.89
C ARG A 339 -15.09 27.28 4.34
N ASP A 340 -14.03 28.02 4.05
CA ASP A 340 -12.73 27.46 3.70
C ASP A 340 -12.10 26.83 4.96
N ALA A 341 -12.12 25.50 5.01
CA ALA A 341 -11.40 24.72 6.01
C ALA A 341 -9.95 24.56 5.56
N TYR A 342 -9.05 25.34 6.17
CA TYR A 342 -7.62 25.17 5.99
C TYR A 342 -7.15 23.92 6.77
N VAL A 343 -6.75 22.87 6.05
CA VAL A 343 -6.09 21.70 6.64
C VAL A 343 -4.58 21.93 6.58
N CYS A 344 -3.99 22.26 7.73
CA CYS A 344 -2.55 22.36 7.89
C CYS A 344 -1.98 20.96 8.17
N VAL A 345 -1.29 20.36 7.21
CA VAL A 345 -0.52 19.12 7.42
C VAL A 345 0.94 19.52 7.59
N HIS A 346 1.46 19.32 8.80
CA HIS A 346 2.89 19.35 9.08
C HIS A 346 3.48 17.98 8.69
N LEU A 347 4.48 18.02 7.80
CA LEU A 347 5.35 16.90 7.45
C LEU A 347 6.60 16.95 8.32
#